data_AF-A0A5R9FFU8-F1
#
_entry.id   AF-A0A5R9FFU8-F1
#
_cell.length_a   1.000
_cell.length_b   1.000
_cell.length_c   1.000
_cell.angle_alpha   90.00
_cell.angle_beta   90.00
_cell.angle_gamma   90.00
#
_symmetry.space_group_name_H-M   'P 1'
#
loop_
_entity.id
_entity.type
_entity.pdbx_description
1 polymer ?
#
loop_
_entity_poly.entity_id
_entity_poly.type
_entity_poly.pdbx_seq_one_letter_code
_entity_poly.pdbx_strand_id
1 'polypeptide(L)'
;MEELDTLRPPTGRRDHLSMDLQGVGALAAAGVALLSVPATLLVGRWQTRAALQTAQAAMRQADATYRAALDSVRAQGLNEHEQWRRGIRRDAYAALLQAVLNYKEQASNVFSQGATDPHQAPDAIAASKPLAADMTHKNLVVRLEGPDEVSNAGQALVDAVEGLMQVCRTWANTALTRTLLDECRASHPHEVERIADLGATFRVRNYWHQIGSPDMPNEADEILSELRSLLRTIGLLGRMPLLLTQQEPGAYGDASSALETAIGDFIASTRTALHAEPQPISDPYAPA
;
A
#
# COMPACT_ATOMS: atom_id res chain seq x y z
N MET A 1 -15.23 -55.33 -1.79
CA MET A 1 -16.39 -56.23 -1.96
C MET A 1 -16.04 -57.08 -3.17
N GLU A 2 -15.35 -58.18 -2.88
CA GLU A 2 -14.68 -59.20 -3.74
C GLU A 2 -13.81 -59.92 -2.69
N GLU A 3 -14.17 -61.01 -2.00
CA GLU A 3 -14.80 -62.29 -2.38
C GLU A 3 -14.02 -63.02 -3.48
N LEU A 4 -13.03 -63.84 -3.05
CA LEU A 4 -12.54 -64.98 -3.83
C LEU A 4 -11.75 -65.97 -2.94
N ASP A 5 -12.35 -67.17 -2.85
CA ASP A 5 -11.74 -68.49 -2.91
C ASP A 5 -10.89 -69.04 -1.77
N THR A 6 -11.63 -69.54 -0.78
CA THR A 6 -11.39 -70.80 -0.09
C THR A 6 -11.39 -72.01 -1.04
N LEU A 7 -10.24 -72.70 -1.18
CA LEU A 7 -10.17 -74.05 -1.75
C LEU A 7 -9.32 -74.97 -0.86
N ARG A 8 -10.02 -75.92 -0.21
CA ARG A 8 -9.51 -77.09 0.52
C ARG A 8 -9.74 -78.31 -0.37
N PRO A 9 -8.81 -79.26 -0.51
CA PRO A 9 -9.00 -80.63 0.04
C PRO A 9 -7.66 -81.38 0.27
N PRO A 10 -7.61 -82.71 0.51
CA PRO A 10 -8.40 -83.56 1.39
C PRO A 10 -7.52 -84.33 2.41
N THR A 11 -8.18 -84.86 3.44
CA THR A 11 -7.65 -85.84 4.40
C THR A 11 -7.48 -87.22 3.78
N GLY A 12 -6.25 -87.75 3.79
CA GLY A 12 -5.90 -89.11 3.40
C GLY A 12 -5.13 -89.83 4.52
N ARG A 13 -5.84 -90.74 5.19
CA ARG A 13 -5.36 -91.69 6.22
C ARG A 13 -4.49 -92.77 5.58
N ARG A 14 -3.35 -93.12 6.19
CA ARG A 14 -2.79 -94.49 6.17
C ARG A 14 -1.86 -94.71 7.35
N ASP A 15 -2.12 -95.82 8.00
CA ASP A 15 -1.53 -96.26 9.24
C ASP A 15 -0.16 -96.93 9.03
N HIS A 16 0.60 -96.96 10.14
CA HIS A 16 1.62 -97.92 10.53
C HIS A 16 2.75 -98.26 9.55
N LEU A 17 3.94 -97.74 9.87
CA LEU A 17 5.18 -98.52 9.97
C LEU A 17 6.04 -97.91 11.09
N SER A 18 5.85 -98.45 12.30
CA SER A 18 6.80 -98.31 13.41
C SER A 18 8.09 -99.05 13.03
N MET A 19 9.12 -98.30 12.65
CA MET A 19 10.50 -98.78 12.58
C MET A 19 11.33 -98.07 13.64
N ASP A 20 11.85 -98.88 14.55
CA ASP A 20 12.83 -98.58 15.57
C ASP A 20 14.06 -97.89 14.95
N LEU A 21 14.18 -96.57 15.12
CA LEU A 21 15.37 -95.75 14.80
C LEU A 21 15.81 -94.93 16.01
N GLN A 22 15.49 -95.40 17.22
CA GLN A 22 15.79 -94.75 18.48
C GLN A 22 17.31 -94.68 18.80
N GLY A 23 18.16 -95.44 18.09
CA GLY A 23 19.60 -95.52 18.35
C GLY A 23 20.54 -94.79 17.37
N VAL A 24 20.15 -94.56 16.10
CA VAL A 24 21.04 -93.94 15.09
C VAL A 24 20.73 -92.45 14.89
N GLY A 25 19.52 -92.00 15.21
CA GLY A 25 19.18 -90.57 15.25
C GLY A 25 19.96 -89.78 16.30
N ALA A 26 20.38 -90.42 17.40
CA ALA A 26 21.08 -89.76 18.50
C ALA A 26 22.52 -89.34 18.16
N LEU A 27 23.24 -90.12 17.35
CA LEU A 27 24.62 -89.80 16.93
C LEU A 27 24.67 -88.85 15.72
N ALA A 28 23.67 -88.87 14.83
CA ALA A 28 23.52 -87.85 13.80
C ALA A 28 23.04 -86.49 14.36
N ALA A 29 22.17 -86.49 15.38
CA ALA A 29 21.74 -85.27 16.08
C ALA A 29 22.88 -84.59 16.86
N ALA A 30 23.80 -85.37 17.44
CA ALA A 30 24.95 -84.83 18.18
C ALA A 30 25.98 -84.13 17.27
N GLY A 31 26.17 -84.60 16.03
CA GLY A 31 27.05 -83.95 15.05
C GLY A 31 26.47 -82.64 14.48
N VAL A 32 25.15 -82.58 14.26
CA VAL A 32 24.45 -81.37 13.81
C VAL A 32 24.35 -80.32 14.91
N ALA A 33 24.23 -80.74 16.18
CA ALA A 33 24.24 -79.83 17.33
C ALA A 33 25.59 -79.10 17.52
N LEU A 34 26.71 -79.75 17.25
CA LEU A 34 28.05 -79.16 17.40
C LEU A 34 28.42 -78.16 16.28
N LEU A 35 27.86 -78.31 15.07
CA LEU A 35 28.06 -77.36 13.97
C LEU A 35 27.01 -76.23 13.92
N SER A 36 25.84 -76.42 14.54
CA SER A 36 24.76 -75.42 14.55
C SER A 36 24.97 -74.30 15.58
N VAL A 37 25.66 -74.54 16.69
CA VAL A 37 25.96 -73.50 17.71
C VAL A 37 26.92 -72.41 17.18
N PRO A 38 28.05 -72.73 16.49
CA PRO A 38 28.90 -71.70 15.88
C PRO A 38 28.21 -70.97 14.73
N ALA A 39 27.42 -71.68 13.92
CA ALA A 39 26.70 -71.10 12.79
C ALA A 39 25.62 -70.09 13.24
N THR A 40 24.88 -70.40 14.31
CA THR A 40 23.85 -69.50 14.86
C THR A 40 24.44 -68.22 15.48
N LEU A 41 25.61 -68.30 16.14
CA LEU A 41 26.31 -67.12 16.65
C LEU A 41 26.83 -66.19 15.53
N LEU A 42 27.33 -66.76 14.43
CA LEU A 42 27.74 -65.97 13.26
C LEU A 42 26.55 -65.27 12.62
N VAL A 43 25.43 -65.98 12.40
CA VAL A 43 24.20 -65.38 11.85
C VAL A 43 23.67 -64.28 12.77
N GLY A 44 23.64 -64.48 14.09
CA GLY A 44 23.23 -63.45 15.05
C GLY A 44 24.11 -62.19 15.03
N ARG A 45 25.43 -62.36 14.84
CA ARG A 45 26.37 -61.22 14.75
C ARG A 45 26.23 -60.43 13.44
N TRP A 46 25.88 -61.09 12.34
CA TRP A 46 25.56 -60.41 11.09
C TRP A 46 24.22 -59.67 11.15
N GLN A 47 23.20 -60.29 11.77
CA GLN A 47 21.89 -59.66 11.97
C GLN A 47 21.99 -58.40 12.85
N THR A 48 22.79 -58.43 13.92
CA THR A 48 23.00 -57.24 14.79
C THR A 48 23.75 -56.11 14.08
N ARG A 49 24.75 -56.42 13.24
CA ARG A 49 25.44 -55.40 12.42
C ARG A 49 24.52 -54.79 11.37
N ALA A 50 23.72 -55.61 10.69
CA ALA A 50 22.72 -55.14 9.75
C ALA A 50 21.69 -54.23 10.45
N ALA A 51 21.20 -54.66 11.63
CA ALA A 51 20.27 -53.87 12.44
C ALA A 51 20.84 -52.50 12.86
N LEU A 52 22.12 -52.44 13.26
CA LEU A 52 22.79 -51.17 13.60
C LEU A 52 22.95 -50.25 12.39
N GLN A 53 23.32 -50.79 11.22
CA GLN A 53 23.43 -49.99 9.99
C GLN A 53 22.07 -49.44 9.55
N THR A 54 21.01 -50.25 9.63
CA THR A 54 19.65 -49.78 9.34
C THR A 54 19.19 -48.72 10.34
N ALA A 55 19.53 -48.85 11.62
CA ALA A 55 19.19 -47.84 12.63
C ALA A 55 19.92 -46.51 12.39
N GLN A 56 21.20 -46.54 12.04
CA GLN A 56 21.97 -45.34 11.70
C GLN A 56 21.46 -44.66 10.43
N ALA A 57 21.12 -45.44 9.40
CA ALA A 57 20.52 -44.91 8.18
C ALA A 57 19.16 -44.26 8.47
N ALA A 58 18.33 -44.90 9.31
CA ALA A 58 17.06 -44.35 9.75
C ALA A 58 17.21 -43.05 10.54
N MET A 59 18.20 -42.94 11.43
CA MET A 59 18.50 -41.70 12.17
C MET A 59 18.90 -40.57 11.22
N ARG A 60 19.81 -40.82 10.27
CA ARG A 60 20.21 -39.79 9.29
C ARG A 60 19.05 -39.35 8.40
N GLN A 61 18.19 -40.29 8.01
CA GLN A 61 16.99 -39.97 7.25
C GLN A 61 16.01 -39.13 8.08
N ALA A 62 15.78 -39.48 9.34
CA ALA A 62 14.94 -38.71 10.24
C ALA A 62 15.47 -37.28 10.44
N ASP A 63 16.79 -37.12 10.65
CA ASP A 63 17.44 -35.81 10.78
C ASP A 63 17.29 -34.98 9.50
N ALA A 64 17.48 -35.60 8.33
CA ALA A 64 17.31 -34.94 7.03
C ALA A 64 15.86 -34.51 6.80
N THR A 65 14.89 -35.37 7.09
CA THR A 65 13.46 -35.05 7.00
C THR A 65 13.06 -33.95 7.98
N TYR A 66 13.59 -33.98 9.21
CA TYR A 66 13.33 -32.93 10.20
C TYR A 66 13.87 -31.57 9.76
N ARG A 67 15.10 -31.51 9.23
CA ARG A 67 15.67 -30.27 8.68
C ARG A 67 14.87 -29.77 7.49
N ALA A 68 14.54 -30.65 6.54
CA ALA A 68 13.73 -30.30 5.40
C ALA A 68 12.34 -29.75 5.80
N ALA A 69 11.72 -30.34 6.83
CA ALA A 69 10.45 -29.86 7.37
C ALA A 69 10.58 -28.50 8.08
N LEU A 70 11.68 -28.27 8.82
CA LEU A 70 11.96 -26.96 9.41
C LEU A 70 12.18 -25.90 8.33
N ASP A 71 12.93 -26.22 7.28
CA ASP A 71 13.20 -25.30 6.18
C ASP A 71 11.92 -25.01 5.39
N SER A 72 11.03 -26.00 5.19
CA SER A 72 9.73 -25.77 4.55
C SER A 72 8.82 -24.86 5.39
N VAL A 73 8.78 -25.03 6.71
CA VAL A 73 7.99 -24.17 7.60
C VAL A 73 8.53 -22.75 7.63
N ARG A 74 9.86 -22.58 7.63
CA ARG A 74 10.51 -21.26 7.54
C ARG A 74 10.18 -20.57 6.21
N ALA A 75 10.31 -21.28 5.09
CA ALA A 75 9.97 -20.75 3.77
C ALA A 75 8.48 -20.38 3.69
N GLN A 76 7.60 -21.21 4.25
CA GLN A 76 6.17 -20.92 4.33
C GLN A 76 5.89 -19.65 5.14
N GLY A 77 6.48 -19.51 6.34
CA GLY A 77 6.28 -18.34 7.19
C GLY A 77 6.76 -17.03 6.53
N LEU A 78 7.88 -17.08 5.80
CA LEU A 78 8.36 -15.93 5.03
C LEU A 78 7.39 -15.55 3.91
N ASN A 79 6.91 -16.53 3.14
CA ASN A 79 5.94 -16.30 2.08
C ASN A 79 4.61 -15.73 2.61
N GLU A 80 4.11 -16.24 3.74
CA GLU A 80 2.90 -15.75 4.40
C GLU A 80 3.08 -14.30 4.88
N HIS A 81 4.23 -13.98 5.47
CA HIS A 81 4.56 -12.62 5.89
C HIS A 81 4.62 -11.64 4.70
N GLU A 82 5.25 -12.04 3.59
CA GLU A 82 5.31 -11.24 2.37
C GLU A 82 3.92 -11.02 1.73
N GLN A 83 3.07 -12.05 1.73
CA GLN A 83 1.68 -11.93 1.28
C GLN A 83 0.89 -10.96 2.15
N TRP A 84 1.04 -11.05 3.47
CA TRP A 84 0.41 -10.14 4.43
C TRP A 84 0.85 -8.69 4.20
N ARG A 85 2.17 -8.43 4.06
CA ARG A 85 2.69 -7.09 3.75
C ARG A 85 2.15 -6.54 2.43
N ARG A 86 2.08 -7.38 1.38
CA ARG A 86 1.50 -6.98 0.09
C ARG A 86 0.02 -6.61 0.22
N GLY A 87 -0.74 -7.35 1.04
CA GLY A 87 -2.13 -7.04 1.37
C GLY A 87 -2.28 -5.65 1.99
N ILE A 88 -1.52 -5.37 3.06
CA ILE A 88 -1.54 -4.07 3.75
C ILE A 88 -1.19 -2.92 2.80
N ARG A 89 -0.11 -3.07 2.02
CA ARG A 89 0.30 -2.05 1.05
C ARG A 89 -0.78 -1.76 0.02
N ARG A 90 -1.36 -2.80 -0.58
CA ARG A 90 -2.42 -2.65 -1.57
C ARG A 90 -3.62 -1.90 -1.00
N ASP A 91 -4.03 -2.26 0.23
CA ASP A 91 -5.18 -1.65 0.88
C ASP A 91 -4.89 -0.18 1.25
N ALA A 92 -3.67 0.14 1.71
CA ALA A 92 -3.23 1.51 1.97
C ALA A 92 -3.18 2.37 0.69
N TYR A 93 -2.64 1.84 -0.41
CA TYR A 93 -2.56 2.56 -1.69
C TYR A 93 -3.96 2.83 -2.25
N ALA A 94 -4.86 1.86 -2.18
CA ALA A 94 -6.26 2.04 -2.60
C ALA A 94 -6.98 3.08 -1.74
N ALA A 95 -6.78 3.06 -0.41
CA ALA A 95 -7.38 4.02 0.49
C ALA A 95 -6.91 5.46 0.22
N LEU A 96 -5.61 5.66 -0.04
CA LEU A 96 -5.09 6.98 -0.44
C LEU A 96 -5.72 7.45 -1.75
N LEU A 97 -5.73 6.61 -2.78
CA LEU A 97 -6.29 6.98 -4.08
C LEU A 97 -7.77 7.37 -3.96
N GLN A 98 -8.56 6.61 -3.19
CA GLN A 98 -9.96 6.93 -2.94
C GLN A 98 -10.12 8.26 -2.19
N ALA A 99 -9.30 8.52 -1.16
CA ALA A 99 -9.35 9.78 -0.42
C ALA A 99 -9.03 10.99 -1.33
N VAL A 100 -8.04 10.87 -2.21
CA VAL A 100 -7.68 11.90 -3.19
C VAL A 100 -8.82 12.14 -4.18
N LEU A 101 -9.45 11.09 -4.70
CA LEU A 101 -10.57 11.21 -5.64
C LEU A 101 -11.78 11.90 -4.99
N ASN A 102 -12.12 11.53 -3.75
CA ASN A 102 -13.18 12.19 -2.99
C ASN A 102 -12.86 13.68 -2.75
N TYR A 103 -11.60 14.00 -2.46
CA TYR A 103 -11.17 15.38 -2.24
C TYR A 103 -11.18 16.21 -3.53
N LYS A 104 -10.79 15.62 -4.67
CA LYS A 104 -10.90 16.20 -6.01
C LYS A 104 -12.35 16.47 -6.41
N GLU A 105 -13.25 15.52 -6.14
CA GLU A 105 -14.68 15.70 -6.39
C GLU A 105 -15.22 16.88 -5.58
N GLN A 106 -14.86 16.97 -4.29
CA GLN A 106 -15.20 18.13 -3.47
C GLN A 106 -14.62 19.43 -4.02
N ALA A 107 -13.37 19.45 -4.51
CA ALA A 107 -12.77 20.63 -5.13
C ALA A 107 -13.55 21.08 -6.36
N SER A 108 -13.99 20.13 -7.18
CA SER A 108 -14.79 20.37 -8.38
C SER A 108 -16.19 20.89 -8.01
N ASN A 109 -16.77 20.39 -6.92
CA ASN A 109 -18.04 20.89 -6.38
C ASN A 109 -17.91 22.32 -5.85
N VAL A 110 -16.85 22.64 -5.10
CA VAL A 110 -16.55 24.02 -4.65
C VAL A 110 -16.43 24.96 -5.85
N PHE A 111 -15.73 24.53 -6.89
CA PHE A 111 -15.61 25.28 -8.13
C PHE A 111 -16.97 25.44 -8.83
N SER A 112 -17.76 24.39 -8.97
CA SER A 112 -19.05 24.50 -9.67
C SER A 112 -20.07 25.34 -8.88
N GLN A 113 -20.11 25.17 -7.55
CA GLN A 113 -21.00 25.91 -6.66
C GLN A 113 -20.59 27.37 -6.56
N GLY A 114 -19.30 27.69 -6.42
CA GLY A 114 -18.86 29.09 -6.40
C GLY A 114 -19.15 29.86 -7.69
N ALA A 115 -19.43 29.18 -8.81
CA ALA A 115 -19.85 29.80 -10.07
C ALA A 115 -21.32 30.15 -10.04
N THR A 116 -22.10 29.28 -9.40
CA THR A 116 -23.56 29.32 -9.44
C THR A 116 -24.11 30.15 -8.29
N ASP A 117 -23.62 29.89 -7.08
CA ASP A 117 -23.98 30.58 -5.84
C ASP A 117 -22.74 30.82 -4.97
N PRO A 118 -22.12 32.01 -5.10
CA PRO A 118 -20.93 32.35 -4.33
C PRO A 118 -21.12 32.36 -2.81
N HIS A 119 -22.37 32.49 -2.31
CA HIS A 119 -22.67 32.49 -0.88
C HIS A 119 -22.54 31.10 -0.25
N GLN A 120 -22.64 30.02 -1.04
CA GLN A 120 -22.45 28.63 -0.57
C GLN A 120 -20.98 28.18 -0.56
N ALA A 121 -20.10 28.91 -1.26
CA ALA A 121 -18.70 28.53 -1.36
C ALA A 121 -17.97 28.40 -0.01
N PRO A 122 -18.17 29.26 1.00
CA PRO A 122 -17.54 29.12 2.30
C PRO A 122 -17.86 27.79 2.99
N ASP A 123 -19.12 27.34 2.91
CA ASP A 123 -19.56 26.08 3.50
C ASP A 123 -18.95 24.89 2.77
N ALA A 124 -18.90 24.93 1.44
CA ALA A 124 -18.24 23.91 0.63
C ALA A 124 -16.73 23.82 0.91
N ILE A 125 -16.07 24.96 1.14
CA ILE A 125 -14.67 25.03 1.56
C ILE A 125 -14.50 24.46 2.98
N ALA A 126 -15.40 24.78 3.91
CA ALA A 126 -15.35 24.23 5.25
C ALA A 126 -15.52 22.69 5.26
N ALA A 127 -16.44 22.17 4.44
CA ALA A 127 -16.67 20.74 4.25
C ALA A 127 -15.46 20.00 3.66
N SER A 128 -14.56 20.71 2.96
CA SER A 128 -13.33 20.12 2.41
C SER A 128 -12.26 19.79 3.47
N LYS A 129 -12.28 20.44 4.64
CA LYS A 129 -11.27 20.26 5.70
C LYS A 129 -11.15 18.82 6.23
N PRO A 130 -12.24 18.12 6.61
CA PRO A 130 -12.14 16.74 7.08
C PRO A 130 -11.61 15.80 5.99
N LEU A 131 -11.94 16.04 4.71
CA LEU A 131 -11.43 15.24 3.59
C LEU A 131 -9.92 15.43 3.40
N ALA A 132 -9.43 16.66 3.53
CA ALA A 132 -8.00 16.94 3.50
C ALA A 132 -7.27 16.18 4.62
N ALA A 133 -7.79 16.23 5.84
CA ALA A 133 -7.20 15.53 6.98
C ALA A 133 -7.19 14.00 6.79
N ASP A 134 -8.28 13.42 6.27
CA ASP A 134 -8.32 11.98 5.97
C ASP A 134 -7.30 11.59 4.89
N MET A 135 -7.22 12.36 3.80
CA MET A 135 -6.23 12.15 2.74
C MET A 135 -4.79 12.21 3.26
N THR A 136 -4.44 13.25 4.03
CA THR A 136 -3.10 13.37 4.65
C THR A 136 -2.80 12.17 5.56
N HIS A 137 -3.80 11.70 6.32
CA HIS A 137 -3.66 10.52 7.16
C HIS A 137 -3.43 9.25 6.34
N LYS A 138 -4.18 9.03 5.24
CA LYS A 138 -3.93 7.87 4.35
C LYS A 138 -2.54 7.94 3.71
N ASN A 139 -2.07 9.13 3.33
CA ASN A 139 -0.73 9.31 2.78
C ASN A 139 0.35 8.96 3.82
N LEU A 140 0.14 9.27 5.09
CA LEU A 140 1.06 8.85 6.15
C LEU A 140 1.20 7.33 6.22
N VAL A 141 0.09 6.58 6.09
CA VAL A 141 0.14 5.12 6.05
C VAL A 141 0.93 4.62 4.84
N VAL A 142 0.71 5.22 3.66
CA VAL A 142 1.50 4.89 2.45
C VAL A 142 2.99 5.14 2.67
N ARG A 143 3.36 6.25 3.32
CA ARG A 143 4.75 6.58 3.64
C ARG A 143 5.41 5.63 4.63
N LEU A 144 4.63 5.01 5.52
CA LEU A 144 5.13 4.04 6.50
C LEU A 144 5.30 2.64 5.90
N GLU A 145 4.40 2.24 5.00
CA GLU A 145 4.33 0.87 4.48
C GLU A 145 4.98 0.69 3.10
N GLY A 146 5.00 1.74 2.31
CA GLY A 146 5.44 1.75 0.92
C GLY A 146 6.95 1.95 0.76
N PRO A 147 7.53 1.51 -0.37
CA PRO A 147 8.89 1.91 -0.74
C PRO A 147 8.95 3.41 -1.03
N ASP A 148 10.17 3.96 -1.04
CA ASP A 148 10.40 5.41 -1.16
C ASP A 148 9.79 5.99 -2.44
N GLU A 149 9.81 5.26 -3.56
CA GLU A 149 9.25 5.71 -4.83
C GLU A 149 7.72 5.88 -4.76
N VAL A 150 7.03 4.95 -4.10
CA VAL A 150 5.57 5.04 -3.91
C VAL A 150 5.23 6.13 -2.91
N SER A 151 6.03 6.26 -1.85
CA SER A 151 5.88 7.30 -0.83
C SER A 151 6.02 8.71 -1.42
N ASN A 152 7.03 8.91 -2.27
CA ASN A 152 7.27 10.17 -2.97
C ASN A 152 6.15 10.48 -3.96
N ALA A 153 5.70 9.48 -4.74
CA ALA A 153 4.57 9.64 -5.64
C ALA A 153 3.25 9.95 -4.89
N GLY A 154 3.05 9.33 -3.72
CA GLY A 154 1.90 9.60 -2.84
C GLY A 154 1.91 11.04 -2.29
N GLN A 155 3.09 11.56 -1.94
CA GLN A 155 3.23 12.95 -1.53
C GLN A 155 2.96 13.92 -2.68
N ALA A 156 3.54 13.68 -3.87
CA ALA A 156 3.28 14.50 -5.05
C ALA A 156 1.78 14.53 -5.41
N LEU A 157 1.09 13.41 -5.24
CA LEU A 157 -0.36 13.32 -5.43
C LEU A 157 -1.15 14.19 -4.44
N VAL A 158 -0.78 14.16 -3.15
CA VAL A 158 -1.37 15.02 -2.12
C VAL A 158 -1.12 16.50 -2.43
N ASP A 159 0.12 16.86 -2.77
CA ASP A 159 0.49 18.24 -3.08
C ASP A 159 -0.28 18.76 -4.31
N ALA A 160 -0.46 17.92 -5.33
CA ALA A 160 -1.19 18.29 -6.54
C ALA A 160 -2.69 18.57 -6.28
N VAL A 161 -3.36 17.74 -5.47
CA VAL A 161 -4.78 17.95 -5.16
C VAL A 161 -4.98 19.11 -4.17
N GLU A 162 -4.04 19.34 -3.25
CA GLU A 162 -4.03 20.54 -2.41
C GLU A 162 -3.88 21.81 -3.26
N GLY A 163 -2.99 21.78 -4.26
CA GLY A 163 -2.84 22.85 -5.25
C GLY A 163 -4.14 23.12 -6.01
N LEU A 164 -4.81 22.07 -6.50
CA LEU A 164 -6.12 22.19 -7.16
C LEU A 164 -7.17 22.83 -6.24
N MET A 165 -7.29 22.35 -4.99
CA MET A 165 -8.22 22.92 -4.03
C MET A 165 -7.90 24.38 -3.71
N GLN A 166 -6.62 24.75 -3.63
CA GLN A 166 -6.21 26.13 -3.40
C GLN A 166 -6.64 27.04 -4.56
N VAL A 167 -6.54 26.57 -5.80
CA VAL A 167 -7.07 27.28 -6.98
C VAL A 167 -8.59 27.43 -6.88
N CYS A 168 -9.32 26.35 -6.57
CA CYS A 168 -10.78 26.41 -6.40
C CYS A 168 -11.20 27.39 -5.30
N ARG A 169 -10.52 27.37 -4.14
CA ARG A 169 -10.77 28.30 -3.03
C ARG A 169 -10.54 29.75 -3.44
N THR A 170 -9.45 30.01 -4.14
CA THR A 170 -9.10 31.37 -4.58
C THR A 170 -10.16 31.90 -5.55
N TRP A 171 -10.55 31.07 -6.52
CA TRP A 171 -11.60 31.41 -7.48
C TRP A 171 -12.95 31.65 -6.80
N ALA A 172 -13.38 30.76 -5.90
CA ALA A 172 -14.69 30.87 -5.25
C ALA A 172 -14.78 32.09 -4.33
N ASN A 173 -13.69 32.39 -3.62
CA ASN A 173 -13.58 33.62 -2.83
C ASN A 173 -13.56 34.88 -3.69
N THR A 174 -12.96 34.83 -4.88
CA THR A 174 -12.98 35.93 -5.85
C THR A 174 -14.39 36.16 -6.38
N ALA A 175 -15.11 35.08 -6.73
CA ALA A 175 -16.50 35.14 -7.15
C ALA A 175 -17.40 35.77 -6.07
N LEU A 176 -17.28 35.32 -4.81
CA LEU A 176 -18.03 35.89 -3.69
C LEU A 176 -17.72 37.37 -3.49
N THR A 177 -16.45 37.76 -3.59
CA THR A 177 -16.07 39.16 -3.43
C THR A 177 -16.67 40.04 -4.54
N ARG A 178 -16.78 39.53 -5.77
CA ARG A 178 -17.47 40.24 -6.86
C ARG A 178 -18.96 40.40 -6.57
N THR A 179 -19.63 39.35 -6.13
CA THR A 179 -21.05 39.43 -5.75
C THR A 179 -21.30 40.46 -4.65
N LEU A 180 -20.47 40.46 -3.60
CA LEU A 180 -20.58 41.46 -2.52
C LEU A 180 -20.33 42.89 -3.03
N LEU A 181 -19.37 43.09 -3.95
CA LEU A 181 -19.15 44.40 -4.57
C LEU A 181 -20.36 44.83 -5.42
N ASP A 182 -20.97 43.92 -6.16
CA ASP A 182 -22.17 44.20 -6.94
C ASP A 182 -23.37 44.55 -6.04
N GLU A 183 -23.52 43.88 -4.89
CA GLU A 183 -24.52 44.23 -3.86
C GLU A 183 -24.26 45.63 -3.27
N CYS A 184 -22.99 45.97 -3.00
CA CYS A 184 -22.60 47.30 -2.52
C CYS A 184 -22.81 48.40 -3.58
N ARG A 185 -22.79 48.08 -4.88
CA ARG A 185 -22.89 49.07 -5.97
C ARG A 185 -24.15 49.93 -5.88
N ALA A 186 -25.26 49.39 -5.37
CA ALA A 186 -26.50 50.13 -5.21
C ALA A 186 -26.40 51.26 -4.16
N SER A 187 -25.55 51.09 -3.14
CA SER A 187 -25.37 52.04 -2.03
C SER A 187 -24.11 52.90 -2.16
N HIS A 188 -23.07 52.38 -2.82
CA HIS A 188 -21.74 52.99 -2.94
C HIS A 188 -21.19 52.89 -4.38
N PRO A 189 -21.87 53.48 -5.38
CA PRO A 189 -21.51 53.29 -6.78
C PRO A 189 -20.12 53.81 -7.12
N HIS A 190 -19.74 54.97 -6.57
CA HIS A 190 -18.45 55.61 -6.84
C HIS A 190 -17.29 54.82 -6.23
N GLU A 191 -17.45 54.32 -5.01
CA GLU A 191 -16.43 53.53 -4.33
C GLU A 191 -16.20 52.21 -5.06
N VAL A 192 -17.26 51.54 -5.51
CA VAL A 192 -17.16 50.27 -6.24
C VAL A 192 -16.47 50.45 -7.60
N GLU A 193 -16.81 51.51 -8.35
CA GLU A 193 -16.15 51.83 -9.62
C GLU A 193 -14.66 52.13 -9.40
N ARG A 194 -14.34 52.95 -8.39
CA ARG A 194 -12.95 53.28 -8.06
C ARG A 194 -12.15 52.06 -7.60
N ILE A 195 -12.74 51.15 -6.83
CA ILE A 195 -12.11 49.88 -6.44
C ILE A 195 -11.81 49.02 -7.69
N ALA A 196 -12.74 48.96 -8.65
CA ALA A 196 -12.55 48.19 -9.88
C ALA A 196 -11.39 48.75 -10.71
N ASP A 197 -11.32 50.07 -10.87
CA ASP A 197 -10.25 50.78 -11.59
C ASP A 197 -8.89 50.56 -10.93
N LEU A 198 -8.78 50.86 -9.63
CA LEU A 198 -7.54 50.68 -8.88
C LEU A 198 -7.07 49.23 -8.88
N GLY A 199 -8.01 48.27 -8.72
CA GLY A 199 -7.71 46.85 -8.81
C GLY A 199 -7.22 46.44 -10.20
N ALA A 200 -7.79 46.99 -11.28
CA ALA A 200 -7.34 46.74 -12.64
C ALA A 200 -5.94 47.32 -12.89
N THR A 201 -5.68 48.57 -12.49
CA THR A 201 -4.35 49.19 -12.57
C THR A 201 -3.32 48.36 -11.81
N PHE A 202 -3.65 47.93 -10.60
CA PHE A 202 -2.76 47.14 -9.76
C PHE A 202 -2.38 45.79 -10.38
N ARG A 203 -3.34 45.12 -11.03
CA ARG A 203 -3.11 43.86 -11.77
C ARG A 203 -2.29 44.07 -13.04
N VAL A 204 -2.66 45.04 -13.88
CA VAL A 204 -1.96 45.32 -15.15
C VAL A 204 -0.49 45.65 -14.92
N ARG A 205 -0.17 46.35 -13.82
CA ARG A 205 1.20 46.69 -13.46
C ARG A 205 1.92 45.62 -12.65
N ASN A 206 1.25 44.50 -12.38
CA ASN A 206 1.81 43.35 -11.68
C ASN A 206 2.35 43.68 -10.28
N TYR A 207 1.76 44.66 -9.59
CA TYR A 207 2.24 45.12 -8.28
C TYR A 207 2.02 44.12 -7.14
N TRP A 208 1.18 43.10 -7.36
CA TRP A 208 0.84 42.13 -6.32
C TRP A 208 2.03 41.29 -5.84
N HIS A 209 3.00 41.00 -6.71
CA HIS A 209 4.24 40.31 -6.30
C HIS A 209 5.18 41.17 -5.46
N GLN A 210 4.98 42.49 -5.48
CA GLN A 210 5.85 43.46 -4.80
C GLN A 210 5.29 43.89 -3.45
N ILE A 211 4.09 43.41 -3.06
CA ILE A 211 3.47 43.74 -1.77
C ILE A 211 4.41 43.31 -0.64
N GLY A 212 4.85 44.27 0.17
CA GLY A 212 5.75 44.03 1.29
C GLY A 212 7.24 43.92 0.90
N SER A 213 7.58 44.06 -0.38
CA SER A 213 8.96 44.18 -0.84
C SER A 213 9.51 45.58 -0.54
N PRO A 214 10.80 45.73 -0.17
CA PRO A 214 11.44 47.04 -0.06
C PRO A 214 11.48 47.82 -1.39
N ASP A 215 11.36 47.12 -2.52
CA ASP A 215 11.39 47.71 -3.87
C ASP A 215 9.99 48.16 -4.36
N MET A 216 8.99 48.18 -3.49
CA MET A 216 7.62 48.54 -3.87
C MET A 216 7.54 50.03 -4.30
N PRO A 217 7.06 50.33 -5.52
CA PRO A 217 6.93 51.71 -5.99
C PRO A 217 5.97 52.52 -5.10
N ASN A 218 6.28 53.80 -4.86
CA ASN A 218 5.39 54.71 -4.10
C ASN A 218 3.95 54.74 -4.65
N GLU A 219 3.80 54.68 -5.99
CA GLU A 219 2.50 54.60 -6.65
C GLU A 219 1.69 53.36 -6.23
N ALA A 220 2.35 52.21 -6.01
CA ALA A 220 1.69 51.00 -5.56
C ALA A 220 1.22 51.11 -4.10
N ASP A 221 1.99 51.79 -3.24
CA ASP A 221 1.59 52.04 -1.85
C ASP A 221 0.42 53.04 -1.76
N GLU A 222 0.43 54.09 -2.59
CA GLU A 222 -0.69 55.03 -2.72
C GLU A 222 -1.98 54.30 -3.14
N ILE A 223 -1.92 53.47 -4.19
CA ILE A 223 -3.05 52.65 -4.65
C ILE A 223 -3.55 51.72 -3.54
N LEU A 224 -2.65 51.04 -2.81
CA LEU A 224 -3.04 50.16 -1.70
C LEU A 224 -3.71 50.94 -0.56
N SER A 225 -3.19 52.13 -0.23
CA SER A 225 -3.76 52.98 0.82
C SER A 225 -5.18 53.43 0.47
N GLU A 226 -5.41 53.81 -0.79
CA GLU A 226 -6.72 54.22 -1.29
C GLU A 226 -7.69 53.02 -1.31
N LEU A 227 -7.26 51.87 -1.84
CA LEU A 227 -8.05 50.63 -1.83
C LEU A 227 -8.44 50.20 -0.41
N ARG A 228 -7.53 50.29 0.57
CA ARG A 228 -7.86 50.00 1.98
C ARG A 228 -8.92 50.95 2.52
N SER A 229 -8.84 52.24 2.18
CA SER A 229 -9.83 53.23 2.60
C SER A 229 -11.20 52.92 2.01
N LEU A 230 -11.28 52.71 0.69
CA LEU A 230 -12.54 52.41 -0.02
C LEU A 230 -13.17 51.11 0.48
N LEU A 231 -12.38 50.04 0.61
CA LEU A 231 -12.85 48.75 1.12
C LEU A 231 -13.30 48.83 2.58
N ARG A 232 -12.71 49.72 3.39
CA ARG A 232 -13.17 49.97 4.76
C ARG A 232 -14.53 50.65 4.75
N THR A 233 -14.75 51.64 3.88
CA THR A 233 -16.04 52.34 3.75
C THR A 233 -17.19 51.38 3.43
N ILE A 234 -16.96 50.42 2.54
CA ILE A 234 -17.99 49.43 2.15
C ILE A 234 -17.98 48.14 3.00
N GLY A 235 -17.17 48.06 4.05
CA GLY A 235 -17.13 46.90 4.96
C GLY A 235 -16.46 45.63 4.40
N LEU A 236 -15.68 45.74 3.31
CA LEU A 236 -15.02 44.61 2.63
C LEU A 236 -13.50 44.57 2.80
N LEU A 237 -12.94 45.26 3.80
CA LEU A 237 -11.47 45.34 4.02
C LEU A 237 -10.79 43.96 4.08
N GLY A 238 -11.44 42.96 4.71
CA GLY A 238 -10.91 41.60 4.81
C GLY A 238 -10.82 40.85 3.47
N ARG A 239 -11.42 41.38 2.39
CA ARG A 239 -11.42 40.79 1.05
C ARG A 239 -10.38 41.41 0.11
N MET A 240 -9.61 42.40 0.58
CA MET A 240 -8.58 43.06 -0.22
C MET A 240 -7.63 42.09 -0.94
N PRO A 241 -7.08 41.03 -0.30
CA PRO A 241 -6.15 40.14 -0.99
C PRO A 241 -6.75 39.49 -2.23
N LEU A 242 -8.04 39.13 -2.17
CA LEU A 242 -8.76 38.43 -3.24
C LEU A 242 -9.03 39.31 -4.46
N LEU A 243 -9.16 40.62 -4.26
CA LEU A 243 -9.32 41.60 -5.34
C LEU A 243 -8.01 41.86 -6.08
N LEU A 244 -6.90 41.74 -5.35
CA LEU A 244 -5.56 42.01 -5.86
C LEU A 244 -4.93 40.79 -6.52
N THR A 245 -5.28 39.58 -6.09
CA THR A 245 -4.81 38.35 -6.71
C THR A 245 -5.40 38.23 -8.12
N GLN A 246 -4.54 38.31 -9.12
CA GLN A 246 -4.92 37.94 -10.48
C GLN A 246 -5.04 36.42 -10.53
N GLN A 247 -6.21 35.94 -10.94
CA GLN A 247 -6.33 34.55 -11.30
C GLN A 247 -5.78 34.39 -12.72
N GLU A 248 -4.67 33.66 -12.85
CA GLU A 248 -4.10 33.27 -14.13
C GLU A 248 -5.17 32.48 -14.91
N PRO A 249 -5.57 32.95 -16.11
CA PRO A 249 -6.48 32.20 -16.97
C PRO A 249 -5.80 30.87 -17.34
N GLY A 250 -6.35 29.76 -16.87
CA GLY A 250 -5.77 28.43 -17.06
C GLY A 250 -5.30 27.75 -15.77
N ALA A 251 -5.16 28.47 -14.65
CA ALA A 251 -4.65 27.89 -13.39
C ALA A 251 -5.39 26.63 -12.92
N TYR A 252 -6.71 26.57 -13.14
CA TYR A 252 -7.50 25.37 -12.84
C TYR A 252 -7.14 24.20 -13.77
N GLY A 253 -6.98 24.48 -15.06
CA GLY A 253 -6.58 23.48 -16.05
C GLY A 253 -5.19 22.93 -15.76
N ASP A 254 -4.24 23.81 -15.41
CA ASP A 254 -2.87 23.42 -15.06
C ASP A 254 -2.84 22.58 -13.78
N ALA A 255 -3.55 23.01 -12.73
CA ALA A 255 -3.64 22.26 -11.48
C ALA A 255 -4.36 20.91 -11.67
N SER A 256 -5.41 20.87 -12.50
CA SER A 256 -6.10 19.63 -12.85
C SER A 256 -5.18 18.70 -13.64
N SER A 257 -4.42 19.21 -14.61
CA SER A 257 -3.46 18.41 -15.37
C SER A 257 -2.35 17.85 -14.49
N ALA A 258 -1.80 18.67 -13.58
CA ALA A 258 -0.80 18.24 -12.61
C ALA A 258 -1.33 17.10 -11.72
N LEU A 259 -2.58 17.19 -11.29
CA LEU A 259 -3.24 16.12 -10.53
C LEU A 259 -3.37 14.83 -11.36
N GLU A 260 -3.81 14.90 -12.62
CA GLU A 260 -3.90 13.71 -13.48
C GLU A 260 -2.52 13.05 -13.69
N THR A 261 -1.48 13.85 -13.90
CA THR A 261 -0.10 13.35 -13.98
C THR A 261 0.30 12.65 -12.68
N ALA A 262 0.07 13.27 -11.52
CA ALA A 262 0.41 12.68 -10.23
C ALA A 262 -0.37 11.39 -9.93
N ILE A 263 -1.64 11.29 -10.36
CA ILE A 263 -2.43 10.05 -10.28
C ILE A 263 -1.77 8.96 -11.13
N GLY A 264 -1.39 9.29 -12.36
CA GLY A 264 -0.71 8.36 -13.27
C GLY A 264 0.60 7.83 -12.69
N ASP A 265 1.44 8.73 -12.15
CA ASP A 265 2.72 8.40 -11.54
C ASP A 265 2.55 7.54 -10.29
N PHE A 266 1.57 7.86 -9.44
CA PHE A 266 1.26 7.05 -8.27
C PHE A 266 0.80 5.64 -8.65
N ILE A 267 -0.08 5.50 -9.66
CA ILE A 267 -0.54 4.19 -10.15
C ILE A 267 0.63 3.39 -10.75
N ALA A 268 1.53 4.04 -11.50
CA ALA A 268 2.71 3.39 -12.09
C ALA A 268 3.69 2.90 -11.01
N SER A 269 3.98 3.72 -10.01
CA SER A 269 4.85 3.37 -8.89
C SER A 269 4.27 2.25 -8.04
N THR A 270 2.97 2.32 -7.72
CA THR A 270 2.30 1.27 -6.92
C THR A 270 2.24 -0.06 -7.67
N ARG A 271 1.97 -0.04 -8.98
CA ARG A 271 2.03 -1.25 -9.83
C ARG A 271 3.42 -1.87 -9.80
N THR A 272 4.46 -1.07 -10.01
CA THR A 272 5.85 -1.54 -9.96
C THR A 272 6.19 -2.15 -8.61
N ALA A 273 5.81 -1.48 -7.51
CA ALA A 273 6.08 -1.95 -6.15
C ALA A 273 5.32 -3.23 -5.76
N LEU A 274 4.10 -3.44 -6.29
CA LEU A 274 3.30 -4.64 -6.01
C LEU A 274 3.72 -5.84 -6.86
N HIS A 275 4.33 -5.61 -8.03
CA HIS A 275 4.80 -6.65 -8.95
C HIS A 275 6.32 -6.89 -8.91
N ALA A 276 7.08 -6.12 -8.12
CA ALA A 276 8.49 -6.37 -7.91
C ALA A 276 8.67 -7.81 -7.40
N GLU A 277 9.43 -8.62 -8.14
CA GLU A 277 9.77 -9.97 -7.69
C GLU A 277 10.48 -9.90 -6.33
N PRO A 278 10.23 -10.88 -5.44
CA PRO A 278 10.99 -10.97 -4.20
C PRO A 278 12.47 -11.00 -4.55
N GLN A 279 13.22 -10.00 -4.07
CA GLN A 279 14.67 -10.03 -4.16
C GLN A 279 15.13 -11.35 -3.52
N PRO A 280 15.93 -12.17 -4.21
CA PRO A 280 16.40 -13.43 -3.64
C PRO A 280 17.09 -13.09 -2.32
N ILE A 281 16.57 -13.66 -1.23
CA ILE A 281 17.15 -13.48 0.11
C ILE A 281 18.60 -13.92 -0.01
N SER A 282 19.52 -12.97 0.12
CA SER A 282 20.95 -13.24 0.11
C SER A 282 21.18 -14.18 1.28
N ASP A 283 21.45 -15.46 1.02
CA ASP A 283 21.61 -16.45 2.07
C ASP A 283 22.77 -16.00 2.97
N PRO A 284 22.51 -15.54 4.21
CA PRO A 284 23.57 -15.03 5.08
C PRO A 284 24.52 -16.16 5.53
N TYR A 285 24.20 -17.42 5.18
CA TYR A 285 25.02 -18.59 5.44
C TYR A 285 25.66 -19.19 4.18
N ALA A 286 25.56 -18.53 3.01
CA ALA A 286 26.33 -18.95 1.84
C ALA A 286 27.83 -18.92 2.21
N PRO A 287 28.55 -20.05 2.09
CA PRO A 287 29.97 -20.09 2.39
C PRO A 287 30.71 -19.11 1.47
N ALA A 288 31.51 -18.23 2.07
CA ALA A 288 32.38 -17.28 1.37
C ALA A 288 33.43 -17.99 0.52
#